data_AF-A0A955T6G7-F1
#
_entry.id   AF-A0A955T6G7-F1
#
_cell.length_a   1.000
_cell.length_b   1.000
_cell.length_c   1.000
_cell.angle_alpha   90.00
_cell.angle_beta   90.00
_cell.angle_gamma   90.00
#
_symmetry.space_group_name_H-M   'P 1'
#
loop_
_entity.id
_entity.type
_entity.pdbx_description
1 polymer ?
#
loop_
_entity_poly.entity_id
_entity_poly.type
_entity_poly.pdbx_seq_one_letter_code
_entity_poly.pdbx_strand_id
1 'polypeptide(L)'
;METALDHHANIGSCASQTDPTWGIYGQRIGSKPGRTEKFHQAGLKTISYFETFGQSYCYVAEIGQKKTEDFTPLGAGHWSWERYSGGPIVWVGVHQYFDDDPIARPYTRTHPRYGSPVATYPDGTIATGYIGSATDPRTSRVFDALCSKDILGNLTYETYYNPEVNEIDRDTGKPRGPLDGLFLMPETGKYASLFMFKKDSACPAWIDYTRASTLMAADAGIDGMWTDNFSPWDSFGHRPVQIAFGEWSVAGFRDHLKKEFSKDQLKSMGVESPDTFDIRESLRDIAIKWGWDGEN
;
A
#
# COMPACT_ATOMS: atom_id res chain seq x y z
N MET A 1 -12.04 28.21 12.13
CA MET A 1 -11.20 28.86 11.10
C MET A 1 -10.73 30.21 11.58
N GLU A 2 -11.61 31.03 12.16
CA GLU A 2 -11.27 32.30 12.83
C GLU A 2 -10.06 32.17 13.79
N THR A 3 -10.11 31.25 14.77
CA THR A 3 -8.97 30.99 15.67
C THR A 3 -7.66 30.64 14.95
N ALA A 4 -7.71 29.94 13.81
CA ALA A 4 -6.50 29.58 13.07
C ALA A 4 -5.90 30.81 12.37
N LEU A 5 -6.75 31.68 11.81
CA LEU A 5 -6.34 32.93 11.19
C LEU A 5 -5.83 33.95 12.22
N ASP A 6 -6.43 33.97 13.41
CA ASP A 6 -5.96 34.79 14.55
C ASP A 6 -4.56 34.38 15.01
N HIS A 7 -4.17 33.12 14.75
CA HIS A 7 -2.81 32.60 14.94
C HIS A 7 -1.95 32.63 13.66
N HIS A 8 -2.35 33.41 12.65
CA HIS A 8 -1.64 33.60 11.38
C HIS A 8 -1.45 32.33 10.54
N ALA A 9 -2.29 31.30 10.73
CA ALA A 9 -2.26 30.14 9.85
C ALA A 9 -2.68 30.53 8.44
N ASN A 10 -1.90 30.09 7.45
CA ASN A 10 -2.17 30.25 6.02
C ASN A 10 -2.42 28.90 5.32
N ILE A 11 -2.22 27.78 6.02
CA ILE A 11 -2.38 26.42 5.54
C ILE A 11 -3.19 25.60 6.55
N GLY A 12 -4.12 24.78 6.07
CA GLY A 12 -4.87 23.83 6.88
C GLY A 12 -4.82 22.42 6.30
N SER A 13 -4.54 21.42 7.14
CA SER A 13 -4.80 20.01 6.79
C SER A 13 -6.29 19.72 7.00
N CYS A 14 -7.00 19.45 5.90
CA CYS A 14 -8.46 19.31 5.94
C CYS A 14 -8.93 17.85 5.88
N ALA A 15 -8.00 16.88 5.78
CA ALA A 15 -8.32 15.47 5.56
C ALA A 15 -9.35 15.26 4.42
N SER A 16 -9.37 16.15 3.43
CA SER A 16 -10.09 15.95 2.18
C SER A 16 -9.22 15.05 1.32
N GLN A 17 -9.77 13.91 0.87
CA GLN A 17 -9.02 12.91 0.10
C GLN A 17 -7.79 12.37 0.85
N THR A 18 -8.04 11.80 2.03
CA THR A 18 -6.96 11.24 2.85
C THR A 18 -6.31 10.03 2.16
N ASP A 19 -5.02 10.20 1.95
CA ASP A 19 -3.98 9.21 1.67
C ASP A 19 -4.07 8.39 0.36
N PRO A 20 -3.17 8.60 -0.64
CA PRO A 20 -2.89 7.67 -1.74
C PRO A 20 -2.87 6.19 -1.36
N THR A 21 -2.46 5.84 -0.16
CA THR A 21 -2.30 4.43 0.20
C THR A 21 -3.59 3.63 0.22
N TRP A 22 -4.74 4.29 0.31
CA TRP A 22 -6.04 3.64 0.36
C TRP A 22 -6.52 3.11 -1.00
N GLY A 23 -5.76 3.31 -2.07
CA GLY A 23 -6.25 3.13 -3.45
C GLY A 23 -6.80 4.45 -4.00
N ILE A 24 -6.72 4.70 -5.32
CA ILE A 24 -7.40 5.85 -5.97
C ILE A 24 -8.91 5.81 -5.70
N TYR A 25 -9.50 4.61 -5.75
CA TYR A 25 -10.88 4.37 -5.33
C TYR A 25 -11.12 4.69 -3.85
N GLY A 26 -10.23 4.27 -2.94
CA GLY A 26 -10.32 4.61 -1.52
C GLY A 26 -10.23 6.12 -1.26
N GLN A 27 -9.34 6.83 -1.96
CA GLN A 27 -9.22 8.29 -1.94
C GLN A 27 -10.51 8.96 -2.42
N ARG A 28 -11.21 8.36 -3.41
CA ARG A 28 -12.52 8.85 -3.86
C ARG A 28 -13.57 8.71 -2.78
N ILE A 29 -13.65 7.54 -2.15
CA ILE A 29 -14.60 7.26 -1.07
C ILE A 29 -14.36 8.23 0.10
N GLY A 30 -13.10 8.46 0.45
CA GLY A 30 -12.70 9.40 1.51
C GLY A 30 -12.87 10.89 1.12
N SER A 31 -13.14 11.20 -0.14
CA SER A 31 -13.33 12.58 -0.58
C SER A 31 -14.57 13.19 0.05
N LYS A 32 -14.43 14.41 0.59
CA LYS A 32 -15.54 15.16 1.18
C LYS A 32 -15.74 16.46 0.40
N PRO A 33 -16.55 16.43 -0.69
CA PRO A 33 -16.81 17.61 -1.51
C PRO A 33 -17.23 18.81 -0.67
N GLY A 34 -16.69 19.98 -1.00
CA GLY A 34 -16.99 21.23 -0.30
C GLY A 34 -16.24 21.46 1.03
N ARG A 35 -15.50 20.46 1.56
CA ARG A 35 -14.64 20.71 2.72
C ARG A 35 -13.48 21.62 2.36
N THR A 36 -12.80 21.34 1.25
CA THR A 36 -11.70 22.16 0.74
C THR A 36 -12.15 23.60 0.44
N GLU A 37 -13.32 23.75 -0.19
CA GLU A 37 -13.93 25.05 -0.49
C GLU A 37 -14.13 25.91 0.77
N LYS A 38 -14.55 25.32 1.90
CA LYS A 38 -14.69 26.07 3.17
C LYS A 38 -13.37 26.65 3.66
N PHE A 39 -12.25 25.95 3.46
CA PHE A 39 -10.92 26.47 3.81
C PHE A 39 -10.52 27.61 2.87
N HIS A 40 -10.75 27.44 1.56
CA HIS A 40 -10.47 28.49 0.57
C HIS A 40 -11.29 29.76 0.83
N GLN A 41 -12.57 29.64 1.17
CA GLN A 41 -13.44 30.77 1.54
C GLN A 41 -12.97 31.50 2.80
N ALA A 42 -12.27 30.81 3.70
CA ALA A 42 -11.61 31.42 4.85
C ALA A 42 -10.21 31.97 4.54
N GLY A 43 -9.77 31.95 3.28
CA GLY A 43 -8.45 32.44 2.86
C GLY A 43 -7.29 31.48 3.15
N LEU A 44 -7.57 30.21 3.48
CA LEU A 44 -6.56 29.20 3.79
C LEU A 44 -6.23 28.35 2.57
N LYS A 45 -4.96 28.01 2.41
CA LYS A 45 -4.53 26.92 1.52
C LYS A 45 -4.75 25.57 2.18
N THR A 46 -4.97 24.54 1.38
CA THR A 46 -5.21 23.19 1.88
C THR A 46 -4.10 22.24 1.50
N ILE A 47 -3.68 21.43 2.47
CA ILE A 47 -2.79 20.30 2.23
C ILE A 47 -3.48 19.00 2.62
N SER A 48 -3.07 17.89 2.02
CA SER A 48 -3.45 16.54 2.45
C SER A 48 -2.21 15.68 2.69
N TYR A 49 -2.38 14.63 3.49
CA TYR A 49 -1.34 13.65 3.78
C TYR A 49 -1.19 12.68 2.61
N PHE A 50 0.06 12.42 2.22
CA PHE A 50 0.45 11.50 1.16
C PHE A 50 1.53 10.56 1.64
N GLU A 51 1.18 9.31 1.90
CA GLU A 51 2.15 8.25 2.09
C GLU A 51 2.64 7.77 0.72
N THR A 52 3.76 8.36 0.31
CA THR A 52 4.19 8.38 -1.08
C THR A 52 4.95 7.11 -1.43
N PHE A 53 6.00 6.77 -0.69
CA PHE A 53 6.82 5.58 -0.94
C PHE A 53 6.97 4.64 0.26
N GLY A 54 6.32 4.87 1.40
CA GLY A 54 6.39 3.99 2.56
C GLY A 54 5.45 2.79 2.41
N GLN A 55 4.15 3.02 2.59
CA GLN A 55 3.14 1.95 2.68
C GLN A 55 2.06 2.02 1.60
N SER A 56 1.36 0.91 1.39
CA SER A 56 0.12 0.80 0.61
C SER A 56 -0.88 -0.03 1.43
N TYR A 57 -2.10 0.47 1.57
CA TYR A 57 -3.10 -0.14 2.43
C TYR A 57 -3.90 -1.17 1.62
N CYS A 58 -4.36 -2.19 2.34
CA CYS A 58 -5.36 -3.12 1.88
C CYS A 58 -6.27 -3.44 3.07
N TYR A 59 -7.49 -2.90 3.08
CA TYR A 59 -8.41 -3.03 4.21
C TYR A 59 -9.71 -3.70 3.81
N VAL A 60 -10.29 -4.43 4.74
CA VAL A 60 -11.60 -5.05 4.56
C VAL A 60 -12.69 -3.97 4.51
N ALA A 61 -13.65 -4.13 3.61
CA ALA A 61 -14.78 -3.23 3.47
C ALA A 61 -16.06 -3.96 3.05
N GLU A 62 -17.19 -3.44 3.51
CA GLU A 62 -18.52 -3.81 3.09
C GLU A 62 -18.94 -2.87 1.96
N ILE A 63 -19.34 -3.44 0.82
CA ILE A 63 -19.82 -2.67 -0.32
C ILE A 63 -21.20 -2.11 0.01
N GLY A 64 -21.34 -0.79 -0.10
CA GLY A 64 -22.61 -0.09 -0.01
C GLY A 64 -23.39 -0.10 -1.33
N GLN A 65 -24.64 0.37 -1.29
CA GLN A 65 -25.44 0.52 -2.50
C GLN A 65 -25.02 1.76 -3.29
N LYS A 66 -24.61 1.58 -4.55
CA LYS A 66 -24.38 2.67 -5.50
C LYS A 66 -25.69 3.40 -5.76
N LYS A 67 -25.72 4.72 -5.56
CA LYS A 67 -26.90 5.55 -5.84
C LYS A 67 -26.64 6.44 -7.04
N THR A 68 -26.29 7.69 -6.81
CA THR A 68 -26.05 8.72 -7.83
C THR A 68 -24.57 9.01 -8.03
N GLU A 69 -23.72 8.44 -7.18
CA GLU A 69 -22.29 8.59 -7.22
C GLU A 69 -21.68 7.85 -8.41
N ASP A 70 -20.58 8.37 -8.93
CA ASP A 70 -19.81 7.71 -9.99
C ASP A 70 -18.98 6.53 -9.47
N PHE A 71 -18.81 6.42 -8.15
CA PHE A 71 -18.17 5.32 -7.43
C PHE A 71 -19.19 4.52 -6.61
N THR A 72 -18.80 3.33 -6.15
CA THR A 72 -19.59 2.53 -5.19
C THR A 72 -19.21 2.95 -3.77
N PRO A 73 -20.15 3.35 -2.89
CA PRO A 73 -19.82 3.72 -1.52
C PRO A 73 -19.48 2.49 -0.67
N LEU A 74 -18.87 2.70 0.50
CA LEU A 74 -18.67 1.67 1.52
C LEU A 74 -19.71 1.79 2.62
N GLY A 75 -20.23 0.66 3.12
CA GLY A 75 -21.10 0.60 4.30
C GLY A 75 -20.31 0.63 5.60
N ALA A 76 -19.30 -0.23 5.68
CA ALA A 76 -18.32 -0.31 6.76
C ALA A 76 -16.93 -0.58 6.17
N GLY A 77 -15.87 -0.19 6.89
CA GLY A 77 -14.49 -0.55 6.57
C GLY A 77 -13.75 -0.99 7.83
N HIS A 78 -12.44 -1.22 7.73
CA HIS A 78 -11.58 -1.54 8.88
C HIS A 78 -11.88 -0.71 10.14
N TRP A 79 -12.01 0.61 10.01
CA TRP A 79 -12.24 1.55 11.11
C TRP A 79 -13.65 1.52 11.72
N SER A 80 -14.59 0.80 11.10
CA SER A 80 -15.98 0.72 11.52
C SER A 80 -16.55 -0.69 11.38
N TRP A 81 -15.68 -1.70 11.39
CA TRP A 81 -16.05 -3.08 11.07
C TRP A 81 -17.01 -3.68 12.10
N GLU A 82 -17.00 -3.15 13.32
CA GLU A 82 -17.99 -3.48 14.36
C GLU A 82 -19.45 -3.21 13.93
N ARG A 83 -19.65 -2.44 12.84
CA ARG A 83 -20.96 -2.09 12.28
C ARG A 83 -21.30 -2.85 11.00
N TYR A 84 -20.50 -3.85 10.61
CA TYR A 84 -20.77 -4.66 9.42
C TYR A 84 -22.20 -5.22 9.44
N SER A 85 -22.94 -4.99 8.34
CA SER A 85 -24.38 -5.25 8.29
C SER A 85 -24.78 -6.54 7.57
N GLY A 86 -23.81 -7.34 7.11
CA GLY A 86 -24.05 -8.58 6.37
C GLY A 86 -24.01 -8.42 4.84
N GLY A 87 -23.59 -7.26 4.33
CA GLY A 87 -23.47 -6.98 2.90
C GLY A 87 -22.23 -7.62 2.24
N PRO A 88 -22.05 -7.45 0.92
CA PRO A 88 -20.91 -8.02 0.21
C PRO A 88 -19.58 -7.45 0.73
N ILE A 89 -18.58 -8.33 0.92
CA ILE A 89 -17.26 -7.95 1.45
C ILE A 89 -16.21 -7.93 0.33
N VAL A 90 -15.32 -6.93 0.38
CA VAL A 90 -14.13 -6.82 -0.45
C VAL A 90 -12.92 -6.35 0.36
N TRP A 91 -11.72 -6.58 -0.17
CA TRP A 91 -10.51 -5.90 0.28
C TRP A 91 -10.23 -4.71 -0.63
N VAL A 92 -10.22 -3.51 -0.07
CA VAL A 92 -9.95 -2.27 -0.78
C VAL A 92 -8.48 -1.90 -0.67
N GLY A 93 -7.82 -1.72 -1.81
CA GLY A 93 -6.42 -1.32 -1.87
C GLY A 93 -5.93 -1.12 -3.30
N VAL A 94 -4.63 -0.88 -3.46
CA VAL A 94 -4.01 -0.57 -4.76
C VAL A 94 -4.13 -1.68 -5.81
N HIS A 95 -4.26 -2.94 -5.38
CA HIS A 95 -4.47 -4.06 -6.31
C HIS A 95 -5.69 -3.85 -7.20
N GLN A 96 -6.79 -3.32 -6.66
CA GLN A 96 -7.99 -3.00 -7.43
C GLN A 96 -7.76 -1.95 -8.52
N TYR A 97 -6.86 -1.00 -8.27
CA TYR A 97 -6.48 0.01 -9.26
C TYR A 97 -5.73 -0.61 -10.44
N PHE A 98 -4.74 -1.46 -10.18
CA PHE A 98 -3.92 -2.09 -11.23
C PHE A 98 -4.64 -3.25 -11.94
N ASP A 99 -5.44 -4.02 -11.23
CA ASP A 99 -6.28 -5.10 -11.79
C ASP A 99 -7.48 -4.57 -12.57
N ASP A 100 -7.77 -3.27 -12.51
CA ASP A 100 -8.96 -2.67 -13.11
C ASP A 100 -10.27 -3.33 -12.63
N ASP A 101 -10.35 -3.52 -11.31
CA ASP A 101 -11.47 -4.15 -10.62
C ASP A 101 -12.77 -3.37 -10.90
N PRO A 102 -13.85 -4.03 -11.36
CA PRO A 102 -15.14 -3.41 -11.62
C PRO A 102 -15.69 -2.57 -10.46
N ILE A 103 -15.43 -2.94 -9.19
CA ILE A 103 -15.92 -2.16 -8.04
C ILE A 103 -15.23 -0.80 -7.94
N ALA A 104 -13.95 -0.74 -8.30
CA ALA A 104 -13.13 0.46 -8.21
C ALA A 104 -13.32 1.40 -9.40
N ARG A 105 -13.98 0.96 -10.47
CA ARG A 105 -14.23 1.79 -11.66
C ARG A 105 -15.14 3.00 -11.34
N PRO A 106 -14.87 4.16 -11.97
CA PRO A 106 -13.87 4.38 -13.01
C PRO A 106 -12.44 4.65 -12.48
N TYR A 107 -12.23 4.64 -11.16
CA TYR A 107 -11.01 5.05 -10.46
C TYR A 107 -9.91 3.97 -10.46
N THR A 108 -9.60 3.45 -11.64
CA THR A 108 -8.60 2.40 -11.88
C THR A 108 -7.53 2.89 -12.87
N ARG A 109 -6.55 2.04 -13.19
CA ARG A 109 -5.48 2.35 -14.16
C ARG A 109 -5.99 2.70 -15.56
N THR A 110 -7.24 2.38 -15.88
CA THR A 110 -7.84 2.73 -17.18
C THR A 110 -8.54 4.10 -17.18
N HIS A 111 -8.53 4.82 -16.05
CA HIS A 111 -9.12 6.16 -15.99
C HIS A 111 -8.44 7.10 -17.00
N PRO A 112 -9.18 7.88 -17.79
CA PRO A 112 -8.58 8.74 -18.82
C PRO A 112 -7.64 9.82 -18.27
N ARG A 113 -7.83 10.23 -17.01
CA ARG A 113 -7.03 11.27 -16.33
C ARG A 113 -6.06 10.75 -15.28
N TYR A 114 -6.42 9.64 -14.63
CA TYR A 114 -5.71 9.10 -13.45
C TYR A 114 -5.20 7.68 -13.74
N GLY A 115 -5.18 7.29 -15.01
CA GLY A 115 -4.72 5.98 -15.41
C GLY A 115 -3.21 5.88 -15.43
N SER A 116 -2.74 4.65 -15.54
CA SER A 116 -1.32 4.29 -15.64
C SER A 116 -1.16 3.07 -16.54
N PRO A 117 0.08 2.76 -16.96
CA PRO A 117 0.40 1.44 -17.46
C PRO A 117 -0.04 0.32 -16.49
N VAL A 118 -0.14 -0.88 -17.04
CA VAL A 118 -0.33 -2.09 -16.24
C VAL A 118 0.90 -2.32 -15.37
N ALA A 119 0.69 -2.81 -14.14
CA ALA A 119 1.80 -3.24 -13.31
C ALA A 119 2.45 -4.50 -13.87
N THR A 120 3.78 -4.57 -13.78
CA THR A 120 4.54 -5.74 -14.20
C THR A 120 5.60 -6.14 -13.18
N TYR A 121 6.03 -7.37 -13.27
CA TYR A 121 7.32 -7.81 -12.78
C TYR A 121 8.45 -7.21 -13.67
N PRO A 122 9.71 -7.25 -13.22
CA PRO A 122 10.84 -6.74 -14.00
C PRO A 122 11.05 -7.45 -15.34
N ASP A 123 10.61 -8.70 -15.47
CA ASP A 123 10.68 -9.48 -16.72
C ASP A 123 9.57 -9.12 -17.72
N GLY A 124 8.69 -8.17 -17.39
CA GLY A 124 7.55 -7.75 -18.20
C GLY A 124 6.29 -8.59 -18.00
N THR A 125 6.32 -9.64 -17.17
CA THR A 125 5.13 -10.41 -16.81
C THR A 125 4.11 -9.48 -16.14
N ILE A 126 2.86 -9.51 -16.60
CA ILE A 126 1.79 -8.69 -16.02
C ILE A 126 1.47 -9.17 -14.60
N ALA A 127 1.48 -8.23 -13.65
CA ALA A 127 1.10 -8.46 -12.26
C ALA A 127 -0.41 -8.28 -12.11
N THR A 128 -1.18 -9.36 -12.33
CA THR A 128 -2.64 -9.35 -12.17
C THR A 128 -3.18 -10.61 -11.52
N GLY A 129 -4.23 -10.49 -10.71
CA GLY A 129 -4.84 -11.60 -9.99
C GLY A 129 -4.02 -12.06 -8.79
N TYR A 130 -4.07 -13.36 -8.47
CA TYR A 130 -3.53 -13.91 -7.22
C TYR A 130 -2.60 -15.09 -7.50
N ILE A 131 -1.53 -15.20 -6.70
CA ILE A 131 -0.64 -16.39 -6.66
C ILE A 131 -1.28 -17.49 -5.81
N GLY A 132 -2.12 -17.11 -4.84
CA GLY A 132 -2.85 -17.99 -3.95
C GLY A 132 -4.36 -17.68 -3.94
N SER A 133 -4.97 -17.76 -2.75
CA SER A 133 -6.41 -17.52 -2.60
C SER A 133 -6.75 -16.04 -2.80
N ALA A 134 -7.74 -15.76 -3.65
CA ALA A 134 -8.30 -14.42 -3.81
C ALA A 134 -8.95 -13.84 -2.54
N THR A 135 -9.23 -14.68 -1.54
CA THR A 135 -9.75 -14.25 -0.22
C THR A 135 -8.65 -13.75 0.72
N ASP A 136 -7.38 -14.00 0.38
CA ASP A 136 -6.23 -13.47 1.10
C ASP A 136 -5.55 -12.38 0.26
N PRO A 137 -5.72 -11.09 0.62
CA PRO A 137 -5.20 -9.99 -0.18
C PRO A 137 -3.68 -10.04 -0.32
N ARG A 138 -2.96 -10.67 0.62
CA ARG A 138 -1.49 -10.78 0.58
C ARG A 138 -0.99 -11.61 -0.59
N THR A 139 -1.87 -12.43 -1.19
CA THR A 139 -1.51 -13.28 -2.34
C THR A 139 -1.71 -12.57 -3.68
N SER A 140 -2.13 -11.31 -3.69
CA SER A 140 -2.24 -10.53 -4.93
C SER A 140 -0.87 -10.39 -5.61
N ARG A 141 -0.84 -10.65 -6.93
CA ARG A 141 0.35 -10.47 -7.77
C ARG A 141 0.78 -9.01 -7.85
N VAL A 142 -0.14 -8.07 -7.65
CA VAL A 142 0.19 -6.64 -7.53
C VAL A 142 1.08 -6.45 -6.30
N PHE A 143 0.66 -6.88 -5.10
CA PHE A 143 1.53 -6.73 -3.95
C PHE A 143 2.84 -7.51 -4.11
N ASP A 144 2.80 -8.74 -4.62
CA ASP A 144 4.02 -9.53 -4.86
C ASP A 144 5.05 -8.83 -5.79
N ALA A 145 4.59 -8.18 -6.86
CA ALA A 145 5.47 -7.53 -7.82
C ALA A 145 5.92 -6.13 -7.38
N LEU A 146 5.06 -5.36 -6.70
CA LEU A 146 5.35 -3.95 -6.39
C LEU A 146 5.84 -3.71 -4.96
N CYS A 147 5.58 -4.61 -4.01
CA CYS A 147 5.92 -4.37 -2.61
C CYS A 147 7.28 -4.93 -2.24
N SER A 148 7.82 -4.37 -1.15
CA SER A 148 9.07 -4.82 -0.60
C SER A 148 8.91 -6.18 0.07
N LYS A 149 10.05 -6.84 0.22
CA LYS A 149 10.21 -8.18 0.75
C LYS A 149 11.36 -8.19 1.74
N ASP A 150 11.31 -9.15 2.64
CA ASP A 150 12.44 -9.52 3.47
C ASP A 150 13.50 -10.30 2.66
N ILE A 151 14.60 -10.64 3.33
CA ILE A 151 15.68 -11.44 2.76
C ILE A 151 15.24 -12.87 2.41
N LEU A 152 14.12 -13.37 2.95
CA LEU A 152 13.56 -14.68 2.61
C LEU A 152 12.64 -14.61 1.38
N GLY A 153 12.34 -13.40 0.89
CA GLY A 153 11.43 -13.17 -0.23
C GLY A 153 9.95 -13.08 0.19
N ASN A 154 9.66 -12.96 1.48
CA ASN A 154 8.30 -12.76 1.97
C ASN A 154 7.92 -11.29 1.88
N LEU A 155 6.66 -11.00 1.53
CA LEU A 155 6.14 -9.64 1.55
C LEU A 155 6.28 -9.00 2.93
N THR A 156 6.78 -7.77 2.97
CA THR A 156 6.84 -6.97 4.19
C THR A 156 5.56 -6.16 4.35
N TYR A 157 4.87 -6.34 5.47
CA TYR A 157 3.67 -5.59 5.80
C TYR A 157 3.47 -5.46 7.31
N GLU A 158 2.69 -4.46 7.70
CA GLU A 158 2.15 -4.35 9.05
C GLU A 158 0.70 -4.82 9.08
N THR A 159 0.31 -5.46 10.18
CA THR A 159 -1.05 -5.99 10.37
C THR A 159 -1.78 -5.17 11.42
N TYR A 160 -2.98 -4.71 11.07
CA TYR A 160 -3.85 -3.95 11.95
C TYR A 160 -5.19 -4.66 12.17
N TYR A 161 -5.70 -4.47 13.39
CA TYR A 161 -6.90 -5.12 13.90
C TYR A 161 -7.90 -4.06 14.30
N ASN A 162 -9.19 -4.29 14.02
CA ASN A 162 -10.24 -3.48 14.62
C ASN A 162 -10.35 -3.89 16.10
N PRO A 163 -10.13 -2.96 17.06
CA PRO A 163 -10.10 -3.27 18.48
C PRO A 163 -11.47 -3.71 19.01
N GLU A 164 -12.55 -3.08 18.56
CA GLU A 164 -13.92 -3.39 18.96
C GLU A 164 -14.35 -4.80 18.50
N VAL A 165 -13.82 -5.26 17.37
CA VAL A 165 -14.08 -6.61 16.87
C VAL A 165 -13.28 -7.67 17.63
N ASN A 166 -11.99 -7.41 17.85
CA ASN A 166 -11.06 -8.39 18.42
C ASN A 166 -11.06 -8.45 19.94
N GLU A 167 -11.74 -7.52 20.63
CA GLU A 167 -11.91 -7.62 22.08
C GLU A 167 -12.69 -8.90 22.43
N ILE A 168 -12.18 -9.66 23.41
CA ILE A 168 -12.80 -10.91 23.85
C ILE A 168 -13.95 -10.60 24.82
N ASP A 169 -15.13 -11.09 24.48
CA ASP A 169 -16.28 -11.13 25.36
C ASP A 169 -16.04 -12.14 26.50
N ARG A 170 -16.20 -11.69 27.75
CA ARG A 170 -15.85 -12.49 28.93
C ARG A 170 -16.80 -13.66 29.17
N ASP A 171 -18.05 -13.56 28.72
CA ASP A 171 -19.09 -14.55 28.98
C ASP A 171 -19.03 -15.68 27.95
N THR A 172 -18.66 -15.35 26.71
CA THR A 172 -18.60 -16.31 25.59
C THR A 172 -17.20 -16.80 25.27
N GLY A 173 -16.16 -16.07 25.70
CA GLY A 173 -14.76 -16.35 25.36
C GLY A 173 -14.43 -16.13 23.87
N LYS A 174 -15.27 -15.39 23.15
CA LYS A 174 -15.15 -15.15 21.69
C LYS A 174 -14.94 -13.66 21.39
N PRO A 175 -14.39 -13.31 20.21
CA PRO A 175 -14.37 -11.93 19.75
C PRO A 175 -15.78 -11.30 19.74
N ARG A 176 -15.88 -10.02 20.11
CA ARG A 176 -17.17 -9.30 20.21
C ARG A 176 -17.81 -9.00 18.86
N GLY A 177 -17.00 -8.65 17.87
CA GLY A 177 -17.50 -8.18 16.58
C GLY A 177 -17.63 -9.26 15.51
N PRO A 178 -18.18 -8.90 14.35
CA PRO A 178 -18.28 -9.79 13.21
C PRO A 178 -16.88 -10.15 12.67
N LEU A 179 -16.72 -11.42 12.30
CA LEU A 179 -15.44 -11.99 11.84
C LEU A 179 -15.42 -12.24 10.32
N ASP A 180 -16.57 -12.13 9.66
CA ASP A 180 -16.71 -12.34 8.22
C ASP A 180 -15.72 -11.48 7.43
N GLY A 181 -15.04 -12.11 6.46
CA GLY A 181 -14.07 -11.45 5.59
C GLY A 181 -12.74 -11.05 6.24
N LEU A 182 -12.60 -11.18 7.56
CA LEU A 182 -11.35 -10.91 8.27
C LEU A 182 -10.37 -12.07 8.12
N PHE A 183 -9.07 -11.76 8.18
CA PHE A 183 -8.02 -12.77 8.07
C PHE A 183 -7.51 -13.17 9.46
N LEU A 184 -7.64 -14.45 9.84
CA LEU A 184 -7.10 -14.95 11.10
C LEU A 184 -5.57 -15.07 11.01
N MET A 185 -4.86 -14.33 11.86
CA MET A 185 -3.41 -14.39 12.03
C MET A 185 -3.06 -15.51 13.02
N PRO A 186 -2.52 -16.67 12.59
CA PRO A 186 -2.31 -17.82 13.46
C PRO A 186 -1.37 -17.53 14.64
N GLU A 187 -0.38 -16.66 14.42
CA GLU A 187 0.65 -16.30 15.38
C GLU A 187 0.14 -15.43 16.53
N THR A 188 -0.93 -14.66 16.32
CA THR A 188 -1.55 -13.83 17.36
C THR A 188 -2.92 -14.30 17.81
N GLY A 189 -3.57 -15.17 17.03
CA GLY A 189 -4.97 -15.57 17.22
C GLY A 189 -5.98 -14.46 16.92
N LYS A 190 -5.55 -13.33 16.34
CA LYS A 190 -6.40 -12.16 16.05
C LYS A 190 -6.82 -12.10 14.58
N TYR A 191 -7.93 -11.41 14.32
CA TYR A 191 -8.52 -11.24 13.01
C TYR A 191 -8.13 -9.89 12.41
N ALA A 192 -7.18 -9.93 11.47
CA ALA A 192 -6.70 -8.79 10.71
C ALA A 192 -7.79 -8.23 9.79
N SER A 193 -7.87 -6.91 9.75
CA SER A 193 -8.82 -6.15 8.93
C SER A 193 -8.13 -5.09 8.05
N LEU A 194 -6.82 -4.89 8.23
CA LEU A 194 -6.00 -4.01 7.43
C LEU A 194 -4.57 -4.57 7.36
N PHE A 195 -4.02 -4.60 6.16
CA PHE A 195 -2.61 -4.79 5.89
C PHE A 195 -2.01 -3.51 5.31
N MET A 196 -0.87 -3.09 5.84
CA MET A 196 -0.10 -1.96 5.30
C MET A 196 1.19 -2.51 4.69
N PHE A 197 1.14 -2.81 3.39
CA PHE A 197 2.25 -3.35 2.63
C PHE A 197 3.30 -2.29 2.40
N LYS A 198 4.57 -2.63 2.60
CA LYS A 198 5.69 -1.72 2.35
C LYS A 198 5.99 -1.70 0.85
N LYS A 199 6.19 -0.52 0.27
CA LYS A 199 6.40 -0.38 -1.18
C LYS A 199 7.85 -0.71 -1.54
N ASP A 200 8.08 -1.43 -2.64
CA ASP A 200 9.42 -1.53 -3.22
C ASP A 200 9.76 -0.19 -3.87
N SER A 201 10.65 0.58 -3.26
CA SER A 201 11.03 1.90 -3.74
C SER A 201 11.68 1.92 -5.14
N ALA A 202 12.18 0.78 -5.61
CA ALA A 202 12.73 0.66 -6.97
C ALA A 202 11.64 0.37 -8.03
N CYS A 203 10.41 0.05 -7.61
CA CYS A 203 9.32 -0.26 -8.53
C CYS A 203 8.77 1.02 -9.19
N PRO A 204 8.86 1.14 -10.53
CA PRO A 204 8.45 2.35 -11.24
C PRO A 204 6.93 2.60 -11.18
N ALA A 205 6.13 1.55 -11.00
CA ALA A 205 4.67 1.67 -10.95
C ALA A 205 4.18 2.52 -9.76
N TRP A 206 4.97 2.67 -8.69
CA TRP A 206 4.64 3.59 -7.60
C TRP A 206 4.73 5.06 -8.01
N ILE A 207 5.57 5.40 -8.98
CA ILE A 207 5.66 6.76 -9.52
C ILE A 207 4.37 7.07 -10.28
N ASP A 208 3.92 6.16 -11.14
CA ASP A 208 2.68 6.31 -11.89
C ASP A 208 1.45 6.40 -10.97
N TYR A 209 1.41 5.53 -9.96
CA TYR A 209 0.36 5.51 -8.96
C TYR A 209 0.33 6.80 -8.13
N THR A 210 1.49 7.27 -7.66
CA THR A 210 1.62 8.54 -6.94
C THR A 210 1.14 9.69 -7.81
N ARG A 211 1.56 9.75 -9.08
CA ARG A 211 1.10 10.77 -10.04
C ARG A 211 -0.42 10.76 -10.17
N ALA A 212 -1.05 9.58 -10.30
CA ALA A 212 -2.50 9.45 -10.41
C ALA A 212 -3.20 10.02 -9.16
N SER A 213 -2.71 9.67 -7.96
CA SER A 213 -3.25 10.15 -6.69
C SER A 213 -3.10 11.66 -6.51
N THR A 214 -1.93 12.21 -6.86
CA THR A 214 -1.66 13.65 -6.80
C THR A 214 -2.58 14.42 -7.75
N LEU A 215 -2.79 13.93 -8.98
CA LEU A 215 -3.71 14.56 -9.93
C LEU A 215 -5.14 14.60 -9.36
N MET A 216 -5.60 13.50 -8.79
CA MET A 216 -6.93 13.41 -8.20
C MET A 216 -7.13 14.36 -7.01
N ALA A 217 -6.09 14.57 -6.20
CA ALA A 217 -6.10 15.56 -5.12
C ALA A 217 -6.11 16.99 -5.62
N ALA A 218 -5.29 17.29 -6.62
CA ALA A 218 -5.29 18.59 -7.27
C ALA A 218 -6.67 18.93 -7.83
N ASP A 219 -7.35 17.98 -8.47
CA ASP A 219 -8.69 18.18 -9.03
C ASP A 219 -9.79 18.35 -7.97
N ALA A 220 -9.53 17.94 -6.73
CA ALA A 220 -10.39 18.25 -5.59
C ALA A 220 -10.01 19.54 -4.86
N GLY A 221 -9.11 20.34 -5.42
CA GLY A 221 -8.70 21.65 -4.91
C GLY A 221 -7.66 21.59 -3.81
N ILE A 222 -6.98 20.45 -3.59
CA ILE A 222 -5.85 20.39 -2.66
C ILE A 222 -4.69 21.23 -3.24
N ASP A 223 -4.18 22.19 -2.47
CA ASP A 223 -3.13 23.11 -2.92
C ASP A 223 -1.71 22.55 -2.72
N GLY A 224 -1.54 21.54 -1.86
CA GLY A 224 -0.23 20.95 -1.59
C GLY A 224 -0.27 19.60 -0.90
N MET A 225 0.88 18.95 -0.86
CA MET A 225 1.04 17.62 -0.28
C MET A 225 1.93 17.70 0.96
N TRP A 226 1.43 17.23 2.10
CA TRP A 226 2.32 16.72 3.14
C TRP A 226 2.77 15.36 2.69
N THR A 227 4.01 15.27 2.23
CA THR A 227 4.56 13.98 1.82
C THR A 227 5.23 13.31 3.00
N ASP A 228 4.72 12.15 3.36
CA ASP A 228 5.41 11.21 4.24
C ASP A 228 6.17 10.18 3.42
N ASN A 229 7.28 9.71 3.97
CA ASN A 229 8.15 8.72 3.36
C ASN A 229 8.51 9.07 1.91
N PHE A 230 8.94 10.33 1.71
CA PHE A 230 9.31 10.89 0.40
C PHE A 230 10.45 10.13 -0.29
N SER A 231 11.14 9.27 0.44
CA SER A 231 12.33 8.60 -0.04
C SER A 231 12.30 7.13 0.38
N PRO A 232 13.04 6.25 -0.32
CA PRO A 232 13.25 4.85 0.07
C PRO A 232 13.71 4.63 1.52
N TRP A 233 14.11 5.72 2.19
CA TRP A 233 14.96 5.73 3.36
C TRP A 233 14.26 5.39 4.66
N ASP A 234 12.94 5.21 4.63
CA ASP A 234 12.24 4.49 5.70
C ASP A 234 12.84 3.08 5.86
N SER A 235 13.46 2.51 4.82
CA SER A 235 14.22 1.26 4.92
C SER A 235 15.51 1.35 5.76
N PHE A 236 16.09 2.54 6.00
CA PHE A 236 17.35 2.68 6.78
C PHE A 236 17.13 2.72 8.30
N GLY A 237 15.93 3.10 8.75
CA GLY A 237 15.53 2.96 10.16
C GLY A 237 15.15 1.52 10.53
N HIS A 238 14.85 0.70 9.52
CA HIS A 238 14.56 -0.72 9.64
C HIS A 238 15.82 -1.57 9.44
N ARG A 239 15.80 -2.82 9.93
CA ARG A 239 16.89 -3.75 9.64
C ARG A 239 16.83 -4.08 8.14
N PRO A 240 17.88 -3.84 7.33
CA PRO A 240 17.80 -4.00 5.88
C PRO A 240 17.30 -5.40 5.44
N VAL A 241 17.64 -6.43 6.22
CA VAL A 241 17.19 -7.82 5.99
C VAL A 241 15.66 -8.00 6.01
N GLN A 242 14.89 -7.04 6.54
CA GLN A 242 13.44 -7.16 6.72
C GLN A 242 12.61 -6.49 5.62
N ILE A 243 13.19 -5.57 4.84
CA ILE A 243 12.39 -4.65 4.01
C ILE A 243 13.11 -4.11 2.77
N ALA A 244 14.42 -4.30 2.62
CA ALA A 244 15.16 -3.66 1.53
C ALA A 244 15.11 -4.42 0.20
N PHE A 245 14.34 -5.49 0.10
CA PHE A 245 14.24 -6.31 -1.11
C PHE A 245 12.87 -6.17 -1.75
N GLY A 246 12.74 -6.67 -2.97
CA GLY A 246 11.54 -6.59 -3.80
C GLY A 246 11.95 -6.97 -5.22
N GLU A 247 11.00 -7.34 -6.07
CA GLU A 247 11.36 -7.85 -7.41
C GLU A 247 12.10 -6.77 -8.22
N TRP A 248 11.68 -5.51 -8.12
CA TRP A 248 12.32 -4.40 -8.81
C TRP A 248 13.63 -3.97 -8.14
N SER A 249 13.73 -4.04 -6.82
CA SER A 249 14.99 -3.79 -6.11
C SER A 249 16.07 -4.81 -6.48
N VAL A 250 15.72 -6.10 -6.57
CA VAL A 250 16.65 -7.16 -6.99
C VAL A 250 17.05 -6.96 -8.46
N ALA A 251 16.10 -6.67 -9.35
CA ALA A 251 16.39 -6.39 -10.75
C ALA A 251 17.29 -5.15 -10.92
N GLY A 252 17.00 -4.06 -10.21
CA GLY A 252 17.81 -2.84 -10.22
C GLY A 252 19.24 -3.09 -9.73
N PHE A 253 19.42 -3.96 -8.73
CA PHE A 253 20.75 -4.37 -8.28
C PHE A 253 21.50 -5.16 -9.37
N ARG A 254 20.82 -6.10 -10.06
CA ARG A 254 21.40 -6.82 -11.20
C ARG A 254 21.86 -5.87 -12.30
N ASP A 255 21.05 -4.87 -12.63
CA ASP A 255 21.38 -3.89 -13.67
C ASP A 255 22.55 -2.99 -13.26
N HIS A 256 22.62 -2.60 -11.98
CA HIS A 256 23.78 -1.91 -11.44
C HIS A 256 25.05 -2.76 -11.55
N LEU A 257 24.98 -4.06 -11.21
CA LEU A 257 26.12 -4.98 -11.34
C LEU A 257 26.63 -5.07 -12.78
N LYS A 258 25.71 -5.20 -13.76
CA LYS A 258 26.06 -5.27 -15.19
C LYS A 258 26.71 -4.00 -15.70
N LYS A 259 26.28 -2.85 -15.19
CA LYS A 259 26.70 -1.54 -15.68
C LYS A 259 28.05 -1.12 -15.12
N GLU A 260 28.29 -1.35 -13.83
CA GLU A 260 29.41 -0.73 -13.11
C GLU A 260 30.62 -1.67 -12.95
N PHE A 261 30.48 -2.98 -13.18
CA PHE A 261 31.55 -3.95 -12.96
C PHE A 261 31.86 -4.79 -14.20
N SER A 262 33.16 -5.01 -14.43
CA SER A 262 33.64 -5.97 -15.41
C SER A 262 33.37 -7.42 -14.97
N LYS A 263 33.43 -8.36 -15.92
CA LYS A 263 33.26 -9.80 -15.64
C LYS A 263 34.24 -10.32 -14.58
N ASP A 264 35.49 -9.86 -14.60
CA ASP A 264 36.50 -10.29 -13.64
C ASP A 264 36.22 -9.75 -12.23
N GLN A 265 35.70 -8.52 -12.13
CA GLN A 265 35.26 -7.95 -10.85
C GLN A 265 34.02 -8.68 -10.31
N LEU A 266 33.04 -8.97 -11.16
CA LEU A 266 31.86 -9.75 -10.74
C LEU A 266 32.27 -11.14 -10.23
N LYS A 267 33.16 -11.82 -10.96
CA LYS A 267 33.69 -13.12 -10.54
C LYS A 267 34.43 -13.04 -9.21
N SER A 268 35.22 -12.00 -8.97
CA SER A 268 35.94 -11.85 -7.69
C SER A 268 35.01 -11.53 -6.51
N MET A 269 33.82 -11.00 -6.78
CA MET A 269 32.74 -10.82 -5.80
C MET A 269 31.88 -12.08 -5.57
N GLY A 270 32.12 -13.15 -6.33
CA GLY A 270 31.28 -14.37 -6.29
C GLY A 270 30.00 -14.27 -7.11
N VAL A 271 29.89 -13.30 -8.02
CA VAL A 271 28.76 -13.17 -8.96
C VAL A 271 29.13 -13.86 -10.27
N GLU A 272 28.61 -15.07 -10.49
CA GLU A 272 28.88 -15.84 -11.73
C GLU A 272 28.10 -15.29 -12.94
N SER A 273 26.84 -14.90 -12.73
CA SER A 273 25.96 -14.35 -13.75
C SER A 273 25.06 -13.28 -13.14
N PRO A 274 25.21 -12.00 -13.54
CA PRO A 274 24.36 -10.93 -13.02
C PRO A 274 22.90 -11.05 -13.50
N ASP A 275 22.61 -11.80 -14.56
CA ASP A 275 21.22 -11.99 -15.04
C ASP A 275 20.40 -12.86 -14.09
N THR A 276 21.04 -13.81 -13.41
CA THR A 276 20.38 -14.76 -12.49
C THR A 276 20.71 -14.50 -11.03
N PHE A 277 21.61 -13.56 -10.73
CA PHE A 277 22.09 -13.29 -9.37
C PHE A 277 20.96 -12.79 -8.46
N ASP A 278 20.68 -13.47 -7.35
CA ASP A 278 19.78 -12.96 -6.31
C ASP A 278 20.59 -12.50 -5.09
N ILE A 279 20.56 -11.19 -4.82
CA ILE A 279 21.24 -10.62 -3.65
C ILE A 279 20.68 -11.17 -2.33
N ARG A 280 19.41 -11.56 -2.30
CA ARG A 280 18.80 -12.20 -1.14
C ARG A 280 19.50 -13.52 -0.83
N GLU A 281 19.65 -14.40 -1.83
CA GLU A 281 20.37 -15.68 -1.71
C GLU A 281 21.79 -15.47 -1.20
N SER A 282 22.53 -14.57 -1.82
CA SER A 282 23.92 -14.27 -1.44
C SER A 282 24.04 -13.80 0.02
N LEU A 283 23.14 -12.92 0.47
CA LEU A 283 23.12 -12.43 1.85
C LEU A 283 22.71 -13.54 2.84
N ARG A 284 21.78 -14.43 2.49
CA ARG A 284 21.43 -15.60 3.32
C ARG A 284 22.62 -16.53 3.49
N ASP A 285 23.35 -16.84 2.41
CA ASP A 285 24.53 -17.69 2.47
C ASP A 285 25.63 -17.10 3.36
N ILE A 286 25.81 -15.78 3.31
CA ILE A 286 26.74 -15.06 4.19
C ILE A 286 26.27 -15.17 5.65
N ALA A 287 24.99 -14.94 5.93
CA ALA A 287 24.43 -15.01 7.27
C ALA A 287 24.55 -16.43 7.87
N ILE A 288 24.27 -17.48 7.09
CA ILE A 288 24.43 -18.89 7.51
C ILE A 288 25.90 -19.18 7.86
N LYS A 289 26.85 -18.71 7.05
CA LYS A 289 28.29 -18.85 7.36
C LYS A 289 28.70 -18.15 8.66
N TRP A 290 27.97 -17.11 9.06
CA TRP A 290 28.16 -16.42 10.34
C TRP A 290 27.37 -17.04 11.51
N GLY A 291 26.63 -18.13 11.26
CA GLY A 291 25.92 -18.89 12.28
C GLY A 291 24.43 -18.60 12.39
N TRP A 292 23.81 -17.97 11.40
CA TRP A 292 22.34 -17.85 11.32
C TRP A 292 21.69 -19.21 11.03
N ASP A 293 20.59 -19.52 11.71
CA ASP A 293 19.85 -20.77 11.60
C ASP A 293 18.85 -20.81 10.43
N GLY A 294 18.60 -19.65 9.81
CA GLY A 294 17.71 -19.52 8.66
C GLY A 294 16.24 -19.29 9.02
N GLU A 295 15.90 -19.14 10.30
CA GLU A 295 14.50 -19.01 10.74
C GLU A 295 14.15 -17.64 11.36
N ASN A 296 15.13 -16.84 11.82
CA ASN A 296 14.87 -15.57 12.52
C ASN A 296 15.84 -14.42 12.22
#